data_AF-A0A7X7G3F0-F1
#
_entry.id   AF-A0A7X7G3F0-F1
#
_cell.length_a   1.000
_cell.length_b   1.000
_cell.length_c   1.000
_cell.angle_alpha   90.00
_cell.angle_beta   90.00
_cell.angle_gamma   90.00
#
_symmetry.space_group_name_H-M   'P 1'
#
loop_
_entity.id
_entity.type
_entity.pdbx_description
1 polymer ?
#
loop_
_entity_poly.entity_id
_entity_poly.type
_entity_poly.pdbx_seq_one_letter_code
_entity_poly.pdbx_strand_id
1 'polypeptide(L)'
;PRPPGTPMLHGMPPEARDRMPDFMHEQLRELLTWYGEIDLFWSDQWEASWPRRLALIRALQPNCLVVANNAEDLENSDVHSVEYNISANQARLPGPGNTIPFEISDTIVNSWFWNINREMRPKRTPREIAELLSLCSSRNANLLFNVPPNPDGLISEPFQEYLREVGRLRG
;
A
#
# COMPACT_ATOMS: atom_id res chain seq x y z
N PRO A 1 28.20 -3.98 -8.30
CA PRO A 1 28.24 -5.40 -7.87
C PRO A 1 28.56 -5.50 -6.37
N ARG A 2 27.80 -6.31 -5.61
CA ARG A 2 28.01 -6.51 -4.17
C ARG A 2 29.31 -7.31 -3.93
N PRO A 3 30.15 -6.94 -2.94
CA PRO A 3 31.37 -7.72 -2.63
C PRO A 3 31.06 -9.16 -2.23
N PRO A 4 31.87 -10.15 -2.67
CA PRO A 4 31.75 -11.54 -2.24
C PRO A 4 31.77 -11.67 -0.71
N GLY A 5 30.89 -12.49 -0.14
CA GLY A 5 30.82 -12.75 1.31
C GLY A 5 30.00 -11.74 2.13
N THR A 6 29.51 -10.66 1.54
CA THR A 6 28.52 -9.79 2.20
C THR A 6 27.18 -10.53 2.24
N PRO A 7 26.46 -10.62 3.37
CA PRO A 7 25.10 -11.18 3.38
C PRO A 7 24.16 -10.37 2.49
N MET A 8 23.12 -11.00 1.97
CA MET A 8 22.04 -10.27 1.31
C MET A 8 21.07 -9.84 2.40
N LEU A 9 21.19 -8.60 2.87
CA LEU A 9 20.31 -8.05 3.91
C LEU A 9 19.04 -7.42 3.34
N HIS A 10 18.76 -7.57 2.03
CA HIS A 10 17.58 -6.98 1.37
C HIS A 10 17.42 -5.46 1.60
N GLY A 11 18.52 -4.74 1.77
CA GLY A 11 18.52 -3.30 2.07
C GLY A 11 18.51 -2.95 3.56
N MET A 12 18.46 -3.95 4.44
CA MET A 12 18.50 -3.76 5.90
C MET A 12 19.91 -3.43 6.39
N PRO A 13 20.03 -2.67 7.50
CA PRO A 13 21.32 -2.26 8.01
C PRO A 13 22.05 -3.44 8.71
N PRO A 14 23.38 -3.36 8.89
CA PRO A 14 24.18 -4.47 9.41
C PRO A 14 23.71 -5.02 10.77
N GLU A 15 23.16 -4.19 11.64
CA GLU A 15 22.62 -4.55 12.96
C GLU A 15 21.42 -5.51 12.89
N ALA A 16 20.74 -5.60 11.74
CA ALA A 16 19.63 -6.54 11.55
C ALA A 16 20.08 -7.96 11.17
N ARG A 17 21.39 -8.17 10.90
CA ARG A 17 21.97 -9.36 10.22
C ARG A 17 21.59 -10.72 10.82
N ASP A 18 21.28 -10.78 12.12
CA ASP A 18 20.84 -12.01 12.80
C ASP A 18 19.64 -11.80 13.75
N ARG A 19 19.01 -10.62 13.70
CA ARG A 19 17.89 -10.23 14.57
C ARG A 19 16.73 -9.60 13.80
N MET A 20 16.62 -9.92 12.51
CA MET A 20 15.62 -9.36 11.59
C MET A 20 14.20 -9.25 12.19
N PRO A 21 13.61 -10.30 12.81
CA PRO A 21 12.26 -10.18 13.37
C PRO A 21 12.17 -9.18 14.54
N ASP A 22 13.19 -9.11 15.38
CA ASP A 22 13.23 -8.16 16.50
C ASP A 22 13.48 -6.73 16.00
N PHE A 23 14.43 -6.56 15.08
CA PHE A 23 14.71 -5.25 14.48
C PHE A 23 13.46 -4.67 13.82
N MET A 24 12.73 -5.47 13.02
CA MET A 24 11.47 -5.03 12.41
C MET A 24 10.39 -4.70 13.46
N HIS A 25 10.37 -5.42 14.58
CA HIS A 25 9.45 -5.14 15.69
C HIS A 25 9.82 -3.85 16.45
N GLU A 26 11.11 -3.57 16.61
CA GLU A 26 11.64 -2.33 17.19
C GLU A 26 11.32 -1.13 16.28
N GLN A 27 11.56 -1.25 14.97
CA GLN A 27 11.17 -0.24 13.97
C GLN A 27 9.65 0.03 13.96
N LEU A 28 8.83 -1.01 14.04
CA LEU A 28 7.38 -0.85 14.16
C LEU A 28 7.00 -0.08 15.42
N ARG A 29 7.63 -0.37 16.56
CA ARG A 29 7.40 0.37 17.82
C ARG A 29 7.77 1.84 17.68
N GLU A 30 8.88 2.17 17.02
CA GLU A 30 9.29 3.55 16.75
C GLU A 30 8.20 4.29 15.95
N LEU A 31 7.75 3.70 14.83
CA LEU A 31 6.66 4.28 14.01
C LEU A 31 5.40 4.55 14.84
N LEU A 32 4.98 3.58 15.65
CA LEU A 32 3.75 3.64 16.46
C LEU A 32 3.87 4.56 17.69
N THR A 33 5.04 5.10 18.02
CA THR A 33 5.21 5.92 19.23
C THR A 33 5.76 7.32 18.93
N TRP A 34 6.51 7.50 17.85
CA TRP A 34 7.19 8.76 17.56
C TRP A 34 6.42 9.65 16.56
N TYR A 35 5.46 9.10 15.84
CA TYR A 35 4.74 9.79 14.76
C TYR A 35 3.30 10.17 15.13
N GLY A 36 2.98 10.21 16.43
CA GLY A 36 1.66 10.60 16.93
C GLY A 36 0.61 9.50 16.83
N GLU A 37 -0.65 9.89 16.67
CA GLU A 37 -1.75 8.97 16.40
C GLU A 37 -1.66 8.48 14.94
N ILE A 38 -1.75 7.16 14.76
CA ILE A 38 -1.69 6.52 13.44
C ILE A 38 -3.06 5.95 13.10
N ASP A 39 -3.72 6.52 12.09
CA ASP A 39 -5.06 6.08 11.66
C ASP A 39 -5.04 4.71 10.97
N LEU A 40 -3.98 4.42 10.22
CA LEU A 40 -3.86 3.24 9.36
C LEU A 40 -2.43 2.72 9.31
N PHE A 41 -2.26 1.43 9.59
CA PHE A 41 -1.03 0.68 9.35
C PHE A 41 -1.24 -0.31 8.20
N TRP A 42 -0.59 -0.05 7.06
CA TRP A 42 -0.69 -0.87 5.86
C TRP A 42 0.57 -1.74 5.69
N SER A 43 0.42 -3.06 5.83
CA SER A 43 1.51 -4.02 5.78
C SER A 43 1.47 -4.82 4.49
N ASP A 44 2.49 -4.69 3.64
CA ASP A 44 2.57 -5.42 2.37
C ASP A 44 2.72 -6.94 2.55
N GLN A 45 3.37 -7.37 3.64
CA GLN A 45 3.57 -8.77 3.98
C GLN A 45 3.17 -9.05 5.44
N TRP A 46 2.28 -10.01 5.64
CA TRP A 46 1.73 -10.40 6.95
C TRP A 46 2.19 -11.80 7.39
N GLU A 47 3.46 -12.14 7.11
CA GLU A 47 4.04 -13.45 7.41
C GLU A 47 4.35 -13.71 8.91
N ALA A 48 4.94 -14.88 9.19
CA ALA A 48 5.29 -15.55 10.47
C ALA A 48 5.34 -14.74 11.78
N SER A 49 5.78 -13.49 11.78
CA SER A 49 5.78 -12.60 12.95
C SER A 49 4.50 -11.77 13.13
N TRP A 50 3.49 -11.97 12.28
CA TRP A 50 2.29 -11.13 12.22
C TRP A 50 1.50 -11.09 13.52
N PRO A 51 1.24 -12.21 14.24
CA PRO A 51 0.54 -12.13 15.53
C PRO A 51 1.26 -11.22 16.54
N ARG A 52 2.60 -11.25 16.54
CA ARG A 52 3.42 -10.39 17.40
C ARG A 52 3.35 -8.92 16.97
N ARG A 53 3.32 -8.63 15.66
CA ARG A 53 3.18 -7.27 15.11
C ARG A 53 1.78 -6.69 15.38
N LEU A 54 0.75 -7.47 15.11
CA LEU A 54 -0.64 -7.09 15.36
C LEU A 54 -0.88 -6.81 16.85
N ALA A 55 -0.40 -7.67 17.74
CA ALA A 55 -0.49 -7.44 19.18
C ALA A 55 0.20 -6.14 19.61
N LEU A 56 1.34 -5.79 19.02
CA LEU A 56 2.03 -4.52 19.28
C LEU A 56 1.21 -3.32 18.80
N ILE A 57 0.67 -3.37 17.58
CA ILE A 57 -0.16 -2.31 17.02
C ILE A 57 -1.38 -2.08 17.93
N ARG A 58 -2.12 -3.14 18.27
CA ARG A 58 -3.30 -3.02 19.15
C ARG A 58 -2.96 -2.50 20.55
N ALA A 59 -1.78 -2.84 21.07
CA ALA A 59 -1.36 -2.37 22.39
C ALA A 59 -0.96 -0.88 22.41
N LEU A 60 -0.35 -0.38 21.34
CA LEU A 60 0.17 1.00 21.28
C LEU A 60 -0.80 1.99 20.63
N GLN A 61 -1.53 1.55 19.62
CA GLN A 61 -2.42 2.35 18.79
C GLN A 61 -3.75 1.59 18.58
N PRO A 62 -4.60 1.50 19.62
CA PRO A 62 -5.82 0.67 19.58
C PRO A 62 -6.86 1.13 18.55
N ASN A 63 -6.81 2.40 18.12
CA ASN A 63 -7.69 2.96 17.10
C ASN A 63 -7.12 2.83 15.67
N CYS A 64 -5.88 2.34 15.52
CA CYS A 64 -5.24 2.20 14.22
C CYS A 64 -5.90 1.05 13.44
N LEU A 65 -6.44 1.38 12.27
CA LEU A 65 -6.86 0.37 11.30
C LEU A 65 -5.63 -0.38 10.79
N VAL A 66 -5.75 -1.70 10.65
CA VAL A 66 -4.68 -2.53 10.11
C VAL A 66 -5.11 -3.09 8.77
N VAL A 67 -4.32 -2.85 7.73
CA VAL A 67 -4.44 -3.56 6.45
C VAL A 67 -3.28 -4.54 6.35
N ALA A 68 -3.57 -5.84 6.43
CA ALA A 68 -2.66 -6.88 5.99
C ALA A 68 -2.91 -7.16 4.51
N ASN A 69 -1.97 -6.75 3.64
CA ASN A 69 -2.19 -6.80 2.20
C ASN A 69 -2.51 -8.22 1.73
N ASN A 70 -3.59 -8.39 0.95
CA ASN A 70 -4.09 -9.67 0.47
C ASN A 70 -4.49 -10.69 1.57
N ALA A 71 -4.63 -10.29 2.83
CA ALA A 71 -5.26 -11.15 3.83
C ALA A 71 -6.70 -11.48 3.41
N GLU A 72 -7.08 -12.75 3.58
CA GLU A 72 -8.41 -13.26 3.19
C GLU A 72 -9.38 -13.35 4.38
N ASP A 73 -8.94 -12.89 5.55
CA ASP A 73 -9.67 -12.91 6.80
C ASP A 73 -9.56 -11.59 7.58
N LEU A 74 -10.54 -11.37 8.46
CA LEU A 74 -10.59 -10.20 9.33
C LEU A 74 -9.94 -10.44 10.71
N GLU A 75 -9.33 -11.61 10.93
CA GLU A 75 -8.57 -11.86 12.16
C GLU A 75 -7.20 -11.18 12.09
N ASN A 76 -6.62 -11.16 10.88
CA ASN A 76 -5.32 -10.60 10.58
C ASN A 76 -5.38 -9.18 10.00
N SER A 77 -6.55 -8.70 9.58
CA SER A 77 -6.76 -7.38 8.96
C SER A 77 -8.10 -6.77 9.38
N ASP A 78 -8.19 -5.45 9.47
CA ASP A 78 -9.49 -4.76 9.63
C ASP A 78 -10.20 -4.53 8.29
N VAL A 79 -9.43 -4.60 7.20
CA VAL A 79 -9.89 -4.25 5.84
C VAL A 79 -9.36 -5.30 4.87
N HIS A 80 -10.23 -5.84 4.01
CA HIS A 80 -9.77 -6.68 2.89
C HIS A 80 -9.12 -5.79 1.84
N SER A 81 -7.94 -6.17 1.35
CA SER A 81 -7.26 -5.43 0.29
C SER A 81 -6.91 -6.29 -0.91
N VAL A 82 -6.90 -5.67 -2.09
CA VAL A 82 -6.40 -6.30 -3.31
C VAL A 82 -5.64 -5.31 -4.17
N GLU A 83 -4.48 -5.74 -4.67
CA GLU A 83 -3.78 -5.03 -5.73
C GLU A 83 -4.48 -5.27 -7.08
N TYR A 84 -4.97 -4.18 -7.66
CA TYR A 84 -5.70 -4.17 -8.91
C TYR A 84 -4.77 -4.37 -10.11
N ASN A 85 -4.64 -5.63 -10.52
CA ASN A 85 -4.20 -5.97 -11.84
C ASN A 85 -5.42 -6.37 -12.69
N ILE A 86 -5.78 -5.56 -13.70
CA ILE A 86 -6.97 -5.77 -14.56
C ILE A 86 -7.01 -7.18 -15.16
N SER A 87 -5.86 -7.75 -15.51
CA SER A 87 -5.82 -9.07 -16.16
C SER A 87 -5.87 -10.25 -15.19
N ALA A 88 -5.63 -10.04 -13.89
CA ALA A 88 -5.50 -11.15 -12.92
C ALA A 88 -6.53 -11.11 -11.79
N ASN A 89 -6.95 -9.92 -11.35
CA ASN A 89 -7.64 -9.75 -10.06
C ASN A 89 -9.05 -9.13 -10.17
N GLN A 90 -9.64 -9.00 -11.37
CA GLN A 90 -11.03 -8.53 -11.50
C GLN A 90 -12.02 -9.40 -10.70
N ALA A 91 -11.78 -10.70 -10.61
CA ALA A 91 -12.59 -11.63 -9.83
C ALA A 91 -12.50 -11.42 -8.30
N ARG A 92 -11.48 -10.68 -7.83
CA ARG A 92 -11.24 -10.40 -6.40
C ARG A 92 -11.83 -9.07 -5.95
N LEU A 93 -12.44 -8.30 -6.86
CA LEU A 93 -13.17 -7.10 -6.48
C LEU A 93 -14.41 -7.45 -5.65
N PRO A 94 -14.78 -6.63 -4.65
CA PRO A 94 -16.03 -6.83 -3.93
C PRO A 94 -17.21 -6.76 -4.92
N GLY A 95 -18.27 -7.52 -4.66
CA GLY A 95 -19.51 -7.48 -5.43
C GLY A 95 -20.43 -6.31 -5.01
N PRO A 96 -21.54 -6.09 -5.73
CA PRO A 96 -22.59 -5.17 -5.28
C PRO A 96 -23.10 -5.55 -3.88
N GLY A 97 -23.34 -4.56 -3.02
CA GLY A 97 -23.85 -4.78 -1.66
C GLY A 97 -22.81 -5.29 -0.65
N ASN A 98 -21.52 -5.20 -0.96
CA ASN A 98 -20.43 -5.51 -0.03
C ASN A 98 -20.60 -4.76 1.31
N THR A 99 -20.42 -5.47 2.42
CA THR A 99 -20.52 -4.95 3.79
C THR A 99 -19.21 -5.05 4.56
N ILE A 100 -18.17 -5.64 3.96
CA ILE A 100 -16.84 -5.77 4.54
C ILE A 100 -16.02 -4.54 4.13
N PRO A 101 -15.31 -3.86 5.05
CA PRO A 101 -14.37 -2.81 4.68
C PRO A 101 -13.37 -3.33 3.65
N PHE A 102 -13.28 -2.65 2.51
CA PHE A 102 -12.48 -3.13 1.39
C PHE A 102 -11.65 -2.00 0.78
N GLU A 103 -10.40 -2.28 0.43
CA GLU A 103 -9.51 -1.40 -0.31
C GLU A 103 -9.05 -2.05 -1.61
N ILE A 104 -9.13 -1.31 -2.70
CA ILE A 104 -8.55 -1.69 -3.98
C ILE A 104 -7.35 -0.78 -4.20
N SER A 105 -6.16 -1.33 -4.38
CA SER A 105 -4.95 -0.54 -4.60
C SER A 105 -4.50 -0.64 -6.06
N ASP A 106 -4.10 0.48 -6.67
CA ASP A 106 -3.66 0.51 -8.07
C ASP A 106 -2.61 1.60 -8.26
N THR A 107 -1.89 1.55 -9.37
CA THR A 107 -0.79 2.46 -9.69
C THR A 107 -1.15 3.34 -10.88
N ILE A 108 -0.65 4.58 -10.92
CA ILE A 108 -0.82 5.45 -12.09
C ILE A 108 -0.04 4.94 -13.31
N VAL A 109 1.14 4.37 -13.09
CA VAL A 109 2.01 3.75 -14.11
C VAL A 109 2.11 2.24 -13.92
N ASN A 110 2.81 1.49 -14.78
CA ASN A 110 3.03 0.04 -14.63
C ASN A 110 4.09 -0.31 -13.55
N SER A 111 4.18 0.46 -12.46
CA SER A 111 5.08 0.22 -11.32
C SER A 111 4.61 0.99 -10.08
N TRP A 112 4.94 0.48 -8.89
CA TRP A 112 4.75 1.17 -7.61
C TRP A 112 5.77 2.31 -7.42
N PHE A 113 6.97 2.18 -7.98
CA PHE A 113 8.09 3.09 -7.75
C PHE A 113 8.50 3.83 -9.01
N TRP A 114 9.25 4.92 -8.82
CA TRP A 114 9.86 5.63 -9.94
C TRP A 114 10.93 4.77 -10.60
N ASN A 115 10.97 4.79 -11.93
CA ASN A 115 11.97 4.06 -12.70
C ASN A 115 12.69 5.02 -13.66
N ILE A 116 13.93 5.35 -13.35
CA ILE A 116 14.75 6.27 -14.16
C ILE A 116 15.06 5.72 -15.56
N ASN A 117 14.99 4.40 -15.74
CA ASN A 117 15.28 3.73 -17.00
C ASN A 117 14.01 3.45 -17.84
N ARG A 118 12.85 3.97 -17.42
CA ARG A 118 11.59 3.80 -18.12
C ARG A 118 10.86 5.12 -18.22
N GLU A 119 10.05 5.21 -19.26
CA GLU A 119 9.15 6.33 -19.38
C GLU A 119 8.00 6.22 -18.38
N MET A 120 7.78 7.29 -17.63
CA MET A 120 6.77 7.36 -16.58
C MET A 120 5.47 7.92 -17.15
N ARG A 121 4.71 7.09 -17.88
CA ARG A 121 3.40 7.46 -18.47
C ARG A 121 2.23 6.75 -17.77
N PRO A 122 1.07 7.43 -17.61
CA PRO A 122 -0.12 6.78 -17.05
C PRO A 122 -0.54 5.56 -17.88
N LYS A 123 -0.89 4.45 -17.21
CA LYS A 123 -1.38 3.24 -17.88
C LYS A 123 -2.87 3.28 -18.23
N ARG A 124 -3.59 4.29 -17.73
CA ARG A 124 -5.02 4.54 -17.98
C ARG A 124 -5.27 6.03 -18.07
N THR A 125 -6.36 6.42 -18.71
CA THR A 125 -6.85 7.79 -18.78
C THR A 125 -7.45 8.26 -17.44
N PRO A 126 -7.52 9.58 -17.20
CA PRO A 126 -8.22 10.12 -16.02
C PRO A 126 -9.68 9.64 -15.90
N ARG A 127 -10.36 9.48 -17.05
CA ARG A 127 -11.75 8.97 -17.10
C ARG A 127 -11.87 7.55 -16.57
N GLU A 128 -11.00 6.64 -17.00
CA GLU A 128 -11.00 5.26 -16.52
C GLU A 128 -10.74 5.18 -15.01
N ILE A 129 -9.90 6.06 -14.46
CA ILE A 129 -9.67 6.13 -13.00
C ILE A 129 -10.88 6.71 -12.27
N ALA A 130 -11.54 7.73 -12.82
CA ALA A 130 -12.78 8.27 -12.26
C ALA A 130 -13.92 7.23 -12.25
N GLU A 131 -14.01 6.41 -13.30
CA GLU A 131 -14.93 5.26 -13.39
C GLU A 131 -14.57 4.18 -12.37
N LEU A 132 -13.29 3.82 -12.22
CA LEU A 132 -12.82 2.87 -11.21
C LEU A 132 -13.15 3.35 -9.79
N LEU A 133 -12.91 4.63 -9.50
CA LEU A 133 -13.25 5.22 -8.20
C LEU A 133 -14.77 5.20 -7.94
N SER A 134 -15.57 5.43 -8.98
CA SER A 134 -17.04 5.32 -8.90
C SER A 134 -17.48 3.88 -8.67
N LEU A 135 -16.82 2.92 -9.31
CA LEU A 135 -17.04 1.49 -9.08
C LEU A 135 -16.76 1.13 -7.62
N CYS A 136 -15.59 1.51 -7.08
CA CYS A 136 -15.22 1.28 -5.68
C CYS A 136 -16.28 1.86 -4.73
N SER A 137 -16.67 3.13 -4.96
CA SER A 137 -17.70 3.82 -4.17
C SER A 137 -19.03 3.05 -4.17
N SER A 138 -19.49 2.58 -5.33
CA SER A 138 -20.73 1.80 -5.46
C SER A 138 -20.70 0.41 -4.79
N ARG A 139 -19.51 -0.05 -4.38
CA ARG A 139 -19.28 -1.36 -3.78
C ARG A 139 -18.71 -1.25 -2.37
N ASN A 140 -18.93 -0.11 -1.69
CA ASN A 140 -18.45 0.15 -0.34
C ASN A 140 -16.95 -0.16 -0.18
N ALA A 141 -16.15 0.26 -1.16
CA ALA A 141 -14.71 0.04 -1.19
C ALA A 141 -13.96 1.35 -1.42
N ASN A 142 -12.77 1.44 -0.84
CA ASN A 142 -11.82 2.53 -1.09
C ASN A 142 -10.92 2.22 -2.29
N LEU A 143 -10.44 3.27 -2.94
CA LEU A 143 -9.38 3.19 -3.95
C LEU A 143 -8.12 3.84 -3.39
N LEU A 144 -7.04 3.05 -3.23
CA LEU A 144 -5.70 3.55 -2.96
C LEU A 144 -4.95 3.68 -4.29
N PHE A 145 -4.77 4.91 -4.78
CA PHE A 145 -4.16 5.15 -6.09
C PHE A 145 -2.74 5.71 -5.95
N ASN A 146 -1.75 4.88 -6.25
CA ASN A 146 -0.34 5.18 -6.09
C ASN A 146 0.24 6.04 -7.21
N VAL A 147 1.05 7.02 -6.81
CA VAL A 147 1.78 7.92 -7.69
C VAL A 147 3.23 8.01 -7.19
N PRO A 148 4.22 7.51 -7.95
CA PRO A 148 5.60 7.54 -7.50
C PRO A 148 6.19 8.96 -7.58
N PRO A 149 6.75 9.50 -6.49
CA PRO A 149 7.56 10.72 -6.55
C PRO A 149 8.78 10.51 -7.46
N ASN A 150 9.23 11.57 -8.12
CA ASN A 150 10.46 11.57 -8.90
C ASN A 150 11.71 11.59 -7.95
N PRO A 151 12.94 11.46 -8.48
CA PRO A 151 14.17 11.48 -7.68
C PRO A 151 14.41 12.79 -6.89
N ASP A 152 13.72 13.87 -7.25
CA ASP A 152 13.76 15.15 -6.54
C ASP A 152 12.72 15.21 -5.40
N GLY A 153 11.98 14.12 -5.16
CA GLY A 153 10.95 14.03 -4.12
C GLY A 153 9.61 14.68 -4.49
N LEU A 154 9.38 14.98 -5.78
CA LEU A 154 8.19 15.67 -6.25
C LEU A 154 7.26 14.73 -7.03
N ILE A 155 5.94 14.92 -6.89
CA ILE A 155 4.99 14.38 -7.88
C ILE A 155 5.16 15.20 -9.16
N SER A 156 5.46 14.55 -10.28
CA SER A 156 5.70 15.24 -11.55
C SER A 156 4.47 16.03 -12.01
N GLU A 157 4.69 17.17 -12.68
CA GLU A 157 3.60 18.03 -13.16
C GLU A 157 2.56 17.29 -14.02
N PRO A 158 2.93 16.40 -14.96
CA PRO A 158 1.95 15.62 -15.72
C PRO A 158 1.07 14.72 -14.84
N PHE A 159 1.60 14.15 -13.74
CA PHE A 159 0.80 13.37 -12.80
C PHE A 159 -0.09 14.25 -11.94
N GLN A 160 0.35 15.46 -11.58
CA GLN A 160 -0.53 16.41 -10.88
C GLN A 160 -1.72 16.82 -11.76
N GLU A 161 -1.47 17.18 -13.03
CA GLU A 161 -2.53 17.53 -14.00
C GLU A 161 -3.50 16.36 -14.20
N TYR A 162 -2.97 15.15 -14.37
CA TYR A 162 -3.76 13.92 -14.44
C TYR A 162 -4.71 13.76 -13.26
N LEU A 163 -4.19 13.89 -12.03
CA LEU A 163 -4.99 13.74 -10.81
C LEU A 163 -6.03 14.86 -10.64
N ARG A 164 -5.70 16.09 -11.04
CA ARG A 164 -6.67 17.20 -11.07
C ARG A 164 -7.82 16.91 -12.04
N GLU A 165 -7.52 16.32 -13.20
CA GLU A 165 -8.55 15.92 -14.16
C GLU A 165 -9.42 14.78 -13.62
N VAL A 166 -8.86 13.78 -12.94
CA VAL A 166 -9.65 12.77 -12.21
C VAL A 166 -10.61 13.44 -11.22
N GLY A 167 -10.12 14.43 -10.45
CA GLY A 167 -10.93 15.20 -9.51
C GLY A 167 -12.07 15.98 -10.19
N ARG A 168 -11.80 16.63 -11.33
CA ARG A 168 -12.82 17.35 -12.12
C ARG A 168 -13.91 16.44 -12.67
N LEU A 169 -13.57 15.20 -13.05
CA LEU A 169 -14.53 14.23 -13.59
C LEU A 169 -15.42 13.60 -12.51
N ARG A 170 -15.07 13.76 -11.23
CA ARG A 170 -15.81 13.25 -10.07
C ARG A 170 -16.75 14.29 -9.43
N GLY A 171 -16.42 15.58 -9.54
CA GLY A 171 -17.23 16.69 -9.04
C GLY A 171 -18.42 17.00 -9.94
#